data_AF-A0A9X5EFC2-F1
#
_entry.id   AF-A0A9X5EFC2-F1
#
_cell.length_a   1.000
_cell.length_b   1.000
_cell.length_c   1.000
_cell.angle_alpha   90.00
_cell.angle_beta   90.00
_cell.angle_gamma   90.00
#
_symmetry.space_group_name_H-M   'P 1'
#
loop_
_entity.id
_entity.type
_entity.pdbx_description
1 polymer ?
#
loop_
_entity_poly.entity_id
_entity_poly.type
_entity_poly.pdbx_seq_one_letter_code
_entity_poly.pdbx_strand_id
1 'polypeptide(L)'
;MTQSLLTLFSAGIWWVIYSSAIAVVPALIVWLSLRWLEKTPVVFNRAYLASLLWALAAVLTGGLVIAAQHGRAPGASIFTLPWMRASLVVDMLLGAWLVWWMVPRVDARRVKPTSACMAVALVMVVAMVVGTAIRR
;
A
#
# COMPACT_ATOMS: atom_id res chain seq x y z
N MET A 1 -1.24 32.84 -7.44
CA MET A 1 -1.09 31.63 -8.27
C MET A 1 0.24 30.90 -8.03
N THR A 2 1.37 31.60 -7.99
CA THR A 2 2.70 31.00 -7.73
C THR A 2 2.78 30.25 -6.40
N GLN A 3 2.26 30.81 -5.31
CA GLN A 3 2.28 30.20 -3.98
C GLN A 3 1.54 28.84 -3.92
N SER A 4 0.32 28.76 -4.45
CA SER A 4 -0.47 27.52 -4.45
C SER A 4 0.23 26.40 -5.24
N LEU A 5 0.90 26.77 -6.33
CA LEU A 5 1.61 25.85 -7.21
C LEU A 5 2.89 25.31 -6.56
N LEU A 6 3.63 26.19 -5.85
CA LEU A 6 4.77 25.81 -5.01
C LEU A 6 4.36 24.87 -3.87
N THR A 7 3.23 25.15 -3.20
CA THR A 7 2.70 24.29 -2.14
C THR A 7 2.32 22.90 -2.68
N LEU A 8 1.66 22.85 -3.86
CA LEU A 8 1.29 21.59 -4.49
C LEU A 8 2.54 20.75 -4.83
N PHE A 9 3.56 21.35 -5.43
CA PHE A 9 4.80 20.64 -5.75
C PHE A 9 5.56 20.20 -4.50
N SER A 10 5.65 21.05 -3.49
CA SER A 10 6.25 20.67 -2.21
C SER A 10 5.54 19.47 -1.59
N ALA A 11 4.21 19.51 -1.54
CA ALA A 11 3.40 18.39 -1.03
C ALA A 11 3.60 17.11 -1.87
N GLY A 12 3.63 17.23 -3.19
CA GLY A 12 3.89 16.11 -4.10
C GLY A 12 5.27 15.48 -3.89
N ILE A 13 6.31 16.31 -3.72
CA ILE A 13 7.67 15.84 -3.46
C ILE A 13 7.72 15.08 -2.12
N TRP A 14 7.17 15.66 -1.05
CA TRP A 14 7.13 15.01 0.25
C TRP A 14 6.34 13.70 0.22
N TRP A 15 5.20 13.68 -0.47
CA TRP A 15 4.40 12.48 -0.65
C TRP A 15 5.21 11.35 -1.32
N VAL A 16 5.94 11.65 -2.39
CA VAL A 16 6.79 10.66 -3.07
C VAL A 16 7.92 10.18 -2.16
N ILE A 17 8.62 11.09 -1.48
CA ILE A 17 9.75 10.75 -0.62
C ILE A 17 9.32 9.86 0.55
N TYR A 18 8.26 10.25 1.27
CA TYR A 18 7.77 9.45 2.40
C TYR A 18 7.25 8.08 1.94
N SER A 19 6.50 8.04 0.83
CA SER A 19 5.99 6.77 0.29
C SER A 19 7.13 5.85 -0.14
N SER A 20 8.21 6.39 -0.71
CA SER A 20 9.43 5.65 -1.08
C SER A 20 10.07 4.98 0.14
N ALA A 21 10.31 5.75 1.21
CA ALA A 21 10.90 5.22 2.43
C ALA A 21 9.99 4.16 3.10
N ILE A 22 8.69 4.44 3.20
CA ILE A 22 7.73 3.53 3.84
C ILE A 22 7.54 2.25 3.02
N ALA A 23 7.59 2.33 1.68
CA ALA A 23 7.37 1.20 0.78
C ALA A 23 8.40 0.07 0.93
N VAL A 24 9.56 0.32 1.56
CA VAL A 24 10.56 -0.72 1.83
C VAL A 24 9.99 -1.83 2.71
N VAL A 25 9.18 -1.48 3.72
CA VAL A 25 8.58 -2.45 4.65
C VAL A 25 7.62 -3.42 3.94
N PRO A 26 6.58 -2.96 3.22
CA PRO A 26 5.72 -3.86 2.44
C PRO A 26 6.51 -4.58 1.34
N ALA A 27 7.51 -3.95 0.73
CA ALA A 27 8.35 -4.62 -0.27
C ALA A 27 9.10 -5.83 0.30
N LEU A 28 9.66 -5.72 1.50
CA LEU A 28 10.32 -6.84 2.18
C LEU A 28 9.33 -7.96 2.51
N ILE A 29 8.14 -7.61 3.03
CA ILE A 29 7.09 -8.59 3.34
C ILE A 29 6.64 -9.31 2.07
N VAL A 30 6.32 -8.58 1.00
CA VAL A 30 5.91 -9.13 -0.30
C VAL A 30 7.01 -10.01 -0.88
N TRP A 31 8.25 -9.55 -0.86
CA TRP A 31 9.39 -10.29 -1.40
C TRP A 31 9.65 -11.60 -0.66
N LEU A 32 9.66 -11.57 0.68
CA LEU A 32 9.86 -12.78 1.51
C LEU A 32 8.68 -13.75 1.36
N SER A 33 7.45 -13.25 1.46
CA SER A 33 6.24 -14.08 1.35
C SER A 33 6.12 -14.75 -0.01
N LEU A 34 6.36 -14.03 -1.11
CA LEU A 34 6.32 -14.63 -2.46
C LEU A 34 7.42 -15.67 -2.67
N ARG A 35 8.64 -15.43 -2.16
CA ARG A 35 9.71 -16.44 -2.21
C ARG A 35 9.30 -17.72 -1.48
N TRP A 36 8.64 -17.57 -0.33
CA TRP A 36 8.20 -18.71 0.46
C TRP A 36 7.02 -19.46 -0.18
N LEU A 37 6.01 -18.74 -0.67
CA LEU A 37 4.80 -19.31 -1.28
C LEU A 37 5.05 -19.93 -2.66
N GLU A 38 5.83 -19.26 -3.51
CA GLU A 38 6.13 -19.76 -4.86
C GLU A 38 7.32 -20.73 -4.89
N LYS A 39 8.10 -20.83 -3.80
CA LYS A 39 9.34 -21.64 -3.72
C LYS A 39 10.35 -21.32 -4.84
N THR A 40 10.29 -20.10 -5.37
CA THR A 40 11.15 -19.61 -6.46
C THR A 40 11.67 -18.23 -6.13
N PRO A 41 12.87 -17.86 -6.62
CA PRO A 41 13.39 -16.53 -6.42
C PRO A 41 12.49 -15.48 -7.10
N VAL A 42 12.35 -14.35 -6.43
CA VAL A 42 11.61 -13.16 -6.88
C VAL A 42 12.56 -11.96 -6.83
N VAL A 43 12.46 -11.09 -7.83
CA VAL A 43 13.30 -9.89 -7.96
C VAL A 43 12.80 -8.81 -7.01
N PHE A 44 13.63 -8.42 -6.04
CA PHE A 44 13.27 -7.41 -5.03
C PHE A 44 12.87 -6.09 -5.66
N ASN A 45 13.58 -5.62 -6.70
CA ASN A 45 13.29 -4.35 -7.36
C ASN A 45 11.85 -4.27 -7.92
N ARG A 46 11.32 -5.38 -8.44
CA ARG A 46 9.93 -5.43 -8.93
C ARG A 46 8.92 -5.44 -7.79
N ALA A 47 9.20 -6.17 -6.71
CA ALA A 47 8.39 -6.15 -5.50
C ALA A 47 8.37 -4.76 -4.84
N TYR A 48 9.51 -4.09 -4.82
CA TYR A 48 9.65 -2.71 -4.34
C TYR A 48 8.84 -1.73 -5.18
N LEU A 49 8.98 -1.77 -6.51
CA LEU A 49 8.21 -0.90 -7.40
C LEU A 49 6.70 -1.10 -7.24
N ALA A 50 6.23 -2.36 -7.15
CA ALA A 50 4.83 -2.67 -6.91
C ALA A 50 4.35 -2.10 -5.56
N SER A 51 5.15 -2.28 -4.51
CA SER A 51 4.84 -1.78 -3.16
C SER A 51 4.89 -0.25 -3.07
N LEU A 52 5.76 0.41 -3.84
CA LEU A 52 5.84 1.87 -3.94
C LEU A 52 4.60 2.45 -4.58
N LEU A 53 4.20 1.91 -5.74
CA LEU A 53 2.97 2.36 -6.42
C LEU A 53 1.73 2.10 -5.55
N TRP A 54 1.72 0.98 -4.85
CA TRP A 54 0.66 0.68 -3.89
C TRP A 54 0.66 1.68 -2.73
N ALA A 55 1.81 1.98 -2.11
CA ALA A 55 1.92 2.95 -1.02
C ALA A 55 1.51 4.37 -1.46
N LEU A 56 1.91 4.81 -2.66
CA LEU A 56 1.46 6.08 -3.23
C LEU A 56 -0.07 6.12 -3.34
N ALA A 57 -0.67 5.08 -3.91
CA ALA A 57 -2.12 4.99 -4.04
C ALA A 57 -2.84 4.90 -2.68
N ALA A 58 -2.28 4.17 -1.70
CA ALA A 58 -2.82 4.05 -0.35
C ALA A 58 -2.82 5.41 0.38
N VAL A 59 -1.74 6.20 0.24
CA VAL A 59 -1.68 7.56 0.82
C VAL A 59 -2.66 8.49 0.12
N LEU A 60 -2.77 8.44 -1.21
CA LEU A 60 -3.73 9.26 -1.96
C LEU A 60 -5.17 8.95 -1.56
N THR A 61 -5.54 7.68 -1.60
CA THR A 61 -6.89 7.22 -1.26
C THR A 61 -7.19 7.50 0.20
N GLY A 62 -6.29 7.16 1.12
CA GLY A 62 -6.41 7.47 2.55
C GLY A 62 -6.55 8.98 2.84
N GLY A 63 -5.81 9.82 2.13
CA GLY A 63 -5.94 11.28 2.22
C GLY A 63 -7.29 11.79 1.73
N LEU A 64 -7.77 11.34 0.57
CA LEU A 64 -9.08 11.68 0.03
C LEU A 64 -10.21 11.22 0.95
N VAL A 65 -10.06 10.00 1.49
CA VAL A 65 -10.94 9.42 2.50
C VAL A 65 -11.02 10.37 3.69
N ILE A 66 -9.90 10.69 4.33
CA ILE A 66 -9.89 11.59 5.50
C ILE A 66 -10.47 12.97 5.17
N ALA A 67 -10.12 13.55 4.02
CA ALA A 67 -10.63 14.84 3.58
C ALA A 67 -12.17 14.83 3.38
N ALA A 68 -12.73 13.72 2.91
CA ALA A 68 -14.16 13.56 2.72
C ALA A 68 -14.96 13.46 4.04
N GLN A 69 -14.31 13.36 5.21
CA GLN A 69 -14.98 13.21 6.51
C GLN A 69 -15.72 14.45 7.04
N HIS A 70 -15.67 15.60 6.36
CA HIS A 70 -16.49 16.82 6.58
C HIS A 70 -16.99 17.00 8.04
N GLY A 71 -16.07 17.26 8.98
CA GLY A 71 -16.42 17.65 10.36
C GLY A 71 -16.61 16.52 11.37
N ARG A 72 -16.42 15.24 11.00
CA ARG A 72 -16.34 14.14 11.97
C ARG A 72 -14.94 14.04 12.57
N ALA A 73 -14.86 13.66 13.84
CA ALA A 73 -13.59 13.55 14.56
C ALA A 73 -12.58 12.67 13.79
N PRO A 74 -11.34 13.17 13.56
CA PRO A 74 -10.28 12.37 12.95
C PRO A 74 -10.10 11.08 13.74
N GLY A 75 -10.34 9.94 13.11
CA GLY A 75 -10.25 8.63 13.77
C GLY A 75 -11.57 8.06 14.27
N ALA A 76 -12.73 8.60 13.88
CA ALA A 76 -13.95 7.81 13.82
C ALA A 76 -13.60 6.49 13.11
N SER A 77 -13.73 5.38 13.85
CA SER A 77 -13.04 4.12 13.53
C SER A 77 -13.24 3.77 12.06
N ILE A 78 -12.14 3.39 11.37
CA ILE A 78 -12.15 2.91 9.98
C ILE A 78 -13.19 1.79 9.80
N PHE A 79 -13.51 1.08 10.88
CA PHE A 79 -14.51 0.04 10.95
C PHE A 79 -15.94 0.54 11.17
N THR A 80 -16.22 1.82 11.32
CA THR A 80 -17.59 2.33 11.59
C THR A 80 -18.27 2.88 10.34
N LEU A 81 -17.51 3.55 9.45
CA LEU A 81 -18.08 4.14 8.24
C LEU A 81 -18.01 3.15 7.06
N PRO A 82 -19.13 2.86 6.37
CA PRO A 82 -19.17 1.87 5.30
C PRO A 82 -18.25 2.22 4.12
N TRP A 83 -18.12 3.50 3.80
CA TRP A 83 -17.28 3.96 2.71
C TRP A 83 -15.77 3.87 3.04
N MET A 84 -15.37 3.97 4.33
CA MET A 84 -13.98 3.73 4.76
C MET A 84 -13.61 2.24 4.67
N ARG A 85 -14.57 1.35 4.96
CA ARG A 85 -14.38 -0.08 4.75
C ARG A 85 -14.22 -0.39 3.26
N ALA A 86 -15.04 0.24 2.41
CA ALA A 86 -14.93 0.09 0.96
C ALA A 86 -13.55 0.54 0.44
N SER A 87 -12.99 1.66 0.95
CA SER A 87 -11.65 2.09 0.54
C SER A 87 -10.56 1.10 0.95
N LEU A 88 -10.67 0.43 2.11
CA LEU A 88 -9.72 -0.63 2.49
C LEU A 88 -9.77 -1.83 1.54
N VAL A 89 -10.97 -2.23 1.12
CA VAL A 89 -11.15 -3.34 0.17
C VAL A 89 -10.54 -2.96 -1.19
N VAL A 90 -10.81 -1.74 -1.66
CA VAL A 90 -10.22 -1.23 -2.91
C VAL A 90 -8.71 -1.19 -2.82
N ASP A 91 -8.15 -0.70 -1.72
CA ASP A 91 -6.70 -0.68 -1.50
C ASP A 91 -6.09 -2.09 -1.52
N MET A 92 -6.74 -3.06 -0.87
CA MET A 92 -6.29 -4.45 -0.86
C MET A 92 -6.32 -5.08 -2.26
N LEU A 93 -7.40 -4.84 -3.03
CA LEU A 93 -7.50 -5.32 -4.41
C LEU A 93 -6.45 -4.67 -5.32
N LEU A 94 -6.19 -3.38 -5.13
CA LEU A 94 -5.17 -2.65 -5.87
C LEU A 94 -3.77 -3.19 -5.57
N GLY A 95 -3.44 -3.41 -4.29
CA GLY A 95 -2.18 -4.02 -3.88
C GLY A 95 -2.01 -5.41 -4.50
N ALA A 96 -3.04 -6.25 -4.43
CA ALA A 96 -3.00 -7.61 -4.99
C ALA A 96 -2.81 -7.60 -6.51
N TRP A 97 -3.51 -6.70 -7.20
CA TRP A 97 -3.36 -6.48 -8.63
C TRP A 97 -1.94 -6.04 -8.97
N LEU A 98 -1.39 -5.03 -8.30
CA LEU A 98 -0.05 -4.49 -8.57
C LEU A 98 1.02 -5.56 -8.36
N VAL A 99 0.94 -6.33 -7.27
CA VAL A 99 1.87 -7.44 -7.00
C VAL A 99 1.75 -8.52 -8.07
N TRP A 100 0.53 -8.95 -8.41
CA TRP A 100 0.31 -9.97 -9.44
C TRP A 100 0.78 -9.50 -10.82
N TRP A 101 0.57 -8.22 -11.14
CA TRP A 101 0.84 -7.71 -12.47
C TRP A 101 2.32 -7.38 -12.69
N MET A 102 3.00 -6.82 -11.68
CA MET A 102 4.33 -6.24 -11.82
C MET A 102 5.46 -7.14 -11.32
N VAL A 103 5.17 -8.15 -10.50
CA VAL A 103 6.19 -9.01 -9.89
C VAL A 103 6.28 -10.34 -10.66
N PRO A 104 7.21 -10.48 -11.61
CA PRO A 104 7.47 -11.76 -12.25
C PRO A 104 8.26 -12.69 -11.33
N ARG A 105 8.10 -13.98 -11.55
CA ARG A 105 9.05 -15.01 -11.09
C ARG A 105 10.31 -14.94 -11.94
N VAL A 106 11.42 -15.47 -11.44
CA VAL A 106 12.67 -15.55 -12.22
C VAL A 106 12.51 -16.31 -13.53
N ASP A 107 11.58 -17.27 -13.58
CA ASP A 107 11.23 -18.02 -14.80
C ASP A 107 10.41 -17.22 -15.84
N ALA A 108 10.35 -15.88 -15.73
CA ALA A 108 9.51 -14.98 -16.53
C ALA A 108 7.98 -15.24 -16.47
N ARG A 109 7.53 -16.18 -15.64
CA ARG A 109 6.11 -16.44 -15.37
C ARG A 109 5.56 -15.48 -14.31
N ARG A 110 4.28 -15.11 -14.41
CA ARG A 110 3.60 -14.35 -13.35
C ARG A 110 3.47 -15.19 -12.08
N VAL A 111 3.45 -14.53 -10.92
CA VAL A 111 3.09 -15.17 -9.64
C VAL A 111 1.63 -15.61 -9.65
N LYS A 112 1.24 -16.58 -8.82
CA LYS A 112 -0.15 -16.98 -8.71
C LYS A 112 -0.95 -15.83 -8.06
N PRO A 113 -2.18 -15.53 -8.53
CA PRO A 113 -3.01 -14.47 -7.95
C PRO A 113 -3.31 -14.73 -6.46
N THR A 114 -3.44 -16.01 -6.07
CA THR A 114 -3.60 -16.43 -4.68
C THR A 114 -2.41 -16.04 -3.80
N SER A 115 -1.18 -16.23 -4.30
CA SER A 115 0.05 -15.86 -3.60
C SER A 115 0.19 -14.34 -3.46
N ALA A 116 -0.17 -13.59 -4.51
CA ALA A 116 -0.19 -12.13 -4.47
C ALA A 116 -1.18 -11.59 -3.43
N CYS A 117 -2.39 -12.17 -3.38
CA CYS A 117 -3.40 -11.84 -2.37
C CYS A 117 -2.90 -12.14 -0.95
N MET A 118 -2.29 -13.32 -0.71
CA MET A 118 -1.72 -13.65 0.61
C MET A 118 -0.58 -12.70 1.02
N ALA A 119 0.30 -12.34 0.09
CA ALA A 119 1.39 -11.39 0.37
C ALA A 119 0.86 -10.02 0.82
N VAL A 120 -0.18 -9.52 0.15
CA VAL A 120 -0.85 -8.26 0.49
C VAL A 120 -1.60 -8.37 1.81
N ALA A 121 -2.27 -9.48 2.08
CA ALA A 121 -2.91 -9.73 3.36
C ALA A 121 -1.91 -9.68 4.53
N LEU A 122 -0.71 -10.24 4.36
CA LEU A 122 0.36 -10.15 5.37
C LEU A 122 0.78 -8.70 5.63
N VAL A 123 0.93 -7.88 4.59
CA VAL A 123 1.22 -6.45 4.74
C VAL A 123 0.12 -5.75 5.54
N MET A 124 -1.14 -6.01 5.20
CA MET A 124 -2.29 -5.41 5.89
C MET A 124 -2.35 -5.80 7.37
N VAL A 125 -2.09 -7.07 7.70
CA VAL A 125 -2.02 -7.54 9.08
C VAL A 125 -0.92 -6.81 9.85
N VAL A 126 0.29 -6.71 9.28
CA VAL A 126 1.40 -5.99 9.91
C VAL A 126 1.05 -4.51 10.11
N ALA A 127 0.50 -3.84 9.10
CA ALA A 127 0.07 -2.45 9.21
C ALA A 127 -0.98 -2.25 10.30
N MET A 128 -1.95 -3.17 10.41
CA MET A 128 -3.00 -3.10 11.43
C MET A 128 -2.46 -3.35 12.84
N VAL A 129 -1.54 -4.30 13.03
CA VAL A 129 -0.88 -4.56 14.32
C VAL A 129 -0.04 -3.36 14.74
N VAL A 130 0.78 -2.81 13.85
CA VAL A 130 1.61 -1.63 14.15
C VAL A 130 0.72 -0.42 14.45
N GLY A 131 -0.30 -0.18 13.63
CA GLY A 131 -1.22 0.96 13.82
C GLY A 131 -2.05 0.87 15.10
N THR A 132 -2.42 -0.34 15.53
CA THR A 132 -3.12 -0.55 16.81
C THR A 132 -2.19 -0.49 18.01
N ALA A 133 -0.94 -0.96 17.88
CA ALA A 133 0.07 -0.88 18.93
C ALA A 133 0.50 0.57 19.23
N ILE A 134 0.66 1.41 18.20
CA ILE A 134 1.05 2.83 18.37
C ILE A 134 -0.06 3.67 19.03
N ARG A 135 -1.33 3.25 18.93
CA ARG A 135 -2.46 3.97 19.54
C ARG A 135 -2.77 3.59 20.98
N ARG A 136 -2.13 2.54 21.51
CA ARG A 136 -2.24 2.19 22.94
C ARG A 136 -1.23 2.98 23.74
#